data_AF-A0A9D4S316-F1
#
_entry.id   AF-A0A9D4S316-F1
#
_cell.length_a   1.000
_cell.length_b   1.000
_cell.length_c   1.000
_cell.angle_alpha   90.00
_cell.angle_beta   90.00
_cell.angle_gamma   90.00
#
_symmetry.space_group_name_H-M   'P 1'
#
loop_
_entity.id
_entity.type
_entity.pdbx_description
1 polymer ?
#
loop_
_entity_poly.entity_id
_entity_poly.type
_entity_poly.pdbx_seq_one_letter_code
_entity_poly.pdbx_strand_id
1 'polypeptide(L)'
;VTEQVRLENRYLDLRRHQMQQIFRLRSKMIMKMREFLANKHEFVDIETPTLFRRTPGGAKEFVVPSQYKGRFYSLPQSPQQFKQLLMVGGFDRYFQVARCYRDEGTKPDRQPEFTQLDIEMSFVDEAGIQRLIEDLLVHSWPQGLVPPRPPFPRLTYDQAMRLYGSDKPDTRFDMKISDVTNMFRHSSTEIISERLKTTDSHAAFIRFPYKDISKSAFSKMKKQAAEILSDTSTLVLYVKGDNQSDSSLSTDLYLSPDEVGVLAVGHNLAPFTVLGKLRLLIADHLASLGIEVRKKDAFNFLWVVDFPLFLPKDDGSAGLESAHHPFTDAKPEHRHLLYTNPEQVYGQHYDLVLNGSEVGGGSIRIHNAEVQRYVLENILKEDCNELEHLLTALGTGCPPHGGIALGLDRLFSIICGTPSIRDVIAFPKSSDGKDLMCHAPTPVSKDQLHQYHIQVTPDHS
;
A
#
# COMPACT_ATOMS: atom_id res chain seq x y z
N VAL A 1 29.17 -5.06 -10.65
CA VAL A 1 28.78 -6.37 -10.10
C VAL A 1 27.28 -6.50 -10.23
N THR A 2 26.77 -7.58 -10.83
CA THR A 2 25.33 -7.79 -11.03
C THR A 2 24.63 -8.09 -9.69
N GLU A 3 23.31 -7.89 -9.62
CA GLU A 3 22.52 -8.23 -8.42
C GLU A 3 22.68 -9.71 -8.06
N GLN A 4 22.60 -10.59 -9.06
CA GLN A 4 22.77 -12.03 -8.87
C GLN A 4 24.07 -12.38 -8.14
N VAL A 5 25.22 -11.88 -8.61
CA VAL A 5 26.53 -12.16 -7.98
C VAL A 5 26.58 -11.62 -6.55
N ARG A 6 25.95 -10.46 -6.30
CA ARG A 6 25.86 -9.88 -4.95
C ARG A 6 25.02 -10.75 -4.01
N LEU A 7 23.93 -11.35 -4.49
CA LEU A 7 23.05 -12.19 -3.68
C LEU A 7 23.66 -13.58 -3.43
N GLU A 8 24.26 -14.21 -4.45
CA GLU A 8 25.01 -15.47 -4.30
C GLU A 8 26.15 -15.34 -3.29
N ASN A 9 26.81 -14.18 -3.26
CA ASN A 9 27.93 -13.88 -2.37
C ASN A 9 27.56 -12.83 -1.32
N ARG A 10 26.33 -12.88 -0.79
CA ARG A 10 25.80 -11.83 0.09
C ARG A 10 26.68 -11.54 1.30
N TYR A 11 27.31 -12.57 1.88
CA TYR A 11 28.27 -12.42 2.98
C TYR A 11 29.50 -11.56 2.64
N LEU A 12 29.94 -11.52 1.37
CA LEU A 12 30.97 -10.58 0.89
C LEU A 12 30.36 -9.22 0.56
N ASP A 13 29.19 -9.19 -0.08
CA ASP A 13 28.48 -7.95 -0.42
C ASP A 13 28.24 -7.07 0.82
N LEU A 14 27.90 -7.71 1.94
CA LEU A 14 27.69 -7.07 3.24
C LEU A 14 28.94 -6.37 3.78
N ARG A 15 30.16 -6.70 3.32
CA ARG A 15 31.39 -5.99 3.73
C ARG A 15 31.51 -4.61 3.10
N ARG A 16 30.80 -4.32 2.00
CA ARG A 16 30.84 -3.01 1.36
C ARG A 16 30.37 -1.92 2.31
N HIS A 17 31.05 -0.78 2.29
CA HIS A 17 30.75 0.36 3.15
C HIS A 17 29.27 0.78 3.11
N GLN A 18 28.68 0.82 1.91
CA GLN A 18 27.26 1.14 1.73
C GLN A 18 26.33 0.17 2.50
N MET A 19 26.56 -1.14 2.43
CA MET A 19 25.76 -2.14 3.15
C MET A 19 25.96 -1.98 4.66
N GLN A 20 27.21 -1.82 5.09
CA GLN A 20 27.59 -1.58 6.48
C GLN A 20 26.91 -0.33 7.07
N GLN A 21 26.75 0.75 6.29
CA GLN A 21 26.03 1.96 6.71
C GLN A 21 24.53 1.70 6.84
N ILE A 22 23.91 1.08 5.84
CA ILE A 22 22.48 0.78 5.82
C ILE A 22 22.06 -0.05 7.04
N PHE A 23 22.76 -1.16 7.33
CA PHE A 23 22.37 -2.04 8.45
C PHE A 23 22.62 -1.39 9.81
N ARG A 24 23.65 -0.55 9.96
CA ARG A 24 23.87 0.22 11.20
C ARG A 24 22.80 1.30 11.38
N LEU A 25 22.41 1.99 10.31
CA LEU A 25 21.32 2.97 10.34
C LEU A 25 20.01 2.29 10.74
N ARG A 26 19.68 1.18 10.09
CA ARG A 26 18.50 0.36 10.40
C ARG A 26 18.46 -0.04 11.87
N SER A 27 19.54 -0.63 12.37
CA SER A 27 19.66 -1.07 13.77
C SER A 27 19.46 0.09 14.75
N LYS A 28 20.14 1.22 14.53
CA LYS A 28 20.02 2.40 15.39
C LYS A 28 18.62 3.01 15.40
N MET A 29 18.00 3.14 14.22
CA MET A 29 16.66 3.72 14.10
C MET A 29 15.59 2.82 14.73
N ILE A 30 15.67 1.49 14.54
CA ILE A 30 14.77 0.55 15.23
C ILE A 30 14.94 0.65 16.74
N MET A 31 16.18 0.72 17.26
CA MET A 31 16.40 0.88 18.70
C MET A 31 15.75 2.16 19.23
N LYS A 32 15.91 3.29 18.54
CA LYS A 32 15.23 4.54 18.90
C LYS A 32 13.70 4.45 18.87
N MET A 33 13.14 3.69 17.92
CA MET A 33 11.69 3.42 17.90
C MET A 33 11.26 2.63 19.13
N ARG A 34 12.02 1.60 19.53
CA ARG A 34 11.78 0.83 20.75
C ARG A 34 11.88 1.71 21.99
N GLU A 35 12.93 2.52 22.10
CA GLU A 35 13.13 3.46 23.22
C GLU A 35 11.98 4.47 23.33
N PHE A 36 11.50 5.00 22.20
CA PHE A 36 10.35 5.90 22.18
C PHE A 36 9.09 5.22 22.69
N LEU A 37 8.73 4.07 22.13
CA LEU A 37 7.50 3.36 22.47
C LEU A 37 7.53 2.87 23.92
N ALA A 38 8.57 2.13 24.30
CA ALA A 38 8.65 1.51 25.62
C ALA A 38 8.96 2.51 26.74
N ASN A 39 9.96 3.37 26.57
CA ASN A 39 10.46 4.20 27.67
C ASN A 39 9.73 5.54 27.80
N LYS A 40 9.17 6.09 26.70
CA LYS A 40 8.48 7.39 26.73
C LYS A 40 6.97 7.29 26.72
N HIS A 41 6.43 6.25 26.07
CA HIS A 41 4.99 6.09 25.89
C HIS A 41 4.42 4.83 26.54
N GLU A 42 5.23 4.13 27.34
CA GLU A 42 4.83 2.98 28.18
C GLU A 42 4.19 1.83 27.39
N PHE A 43 4.58 1.66 26.13
CA PHE A 43 4.20 0.50 25.34
C PHE A 43 4.94 -0.76 25.80
N VAL A 44 4.27 -1.91 25.70
CA VAL A 44 4.88 -3.22 25.98
C VAL A 44 5.25 -3.90 24.66
N ASP A 45 6.51 -4.33 24.56
CA ASP A 45 7.01 -5.16 23.44
C ASP A 45 6.58 -6.61 23.69
N ILE A 46 5.60 -7.10 22.93
CA ILE A 46 5.04 -8.44 23.15
C ILE A 46 5.24 -9.28 21.89
N GLU A 47 5.92 -10.41 22.03
CA GLU A 47 6.07 -11.36 20.93
C GLU A 47 4.77 -12.13 20.70
N THR A 48 4.36 -12.25 19.44
CA THR A 48 3.17 -13.02 19.06
C THR A 48 3.55 -14.29 18.29
N PRO A 49 2.82 -15.41 18.46
CA PRO A 49 3.12 -16.66 17.76
C PRO A 49 3.16 -16.54 16.22
N THR A 50 4.09 -17.26 15.59
CA THR A 50 4.20 -17.37 14.12
C THR A 50 3.59 -18.65 13.56
N LEU A 51 3.41 -19.69 14.36
CA LEU A 51 2.67 -20.89 13.96
C LEU A 51 1.22 -20.70 14.39
N PHE A 52 0.39 -20.22 13.47
CA PHE A 52 -0.98 -19.84 13.77
C PHE A 52 -1.99 -20.64 12.95
N ARG A 53 -3.29 -20.40 13.16
CA ARG A 53 -4.33 -20.89 12.27
C ARG A 53 -4.42 -20.01 11.03
N ARG A 54 -4.98 -20.57 9.95
CA ARG A 54 -5.32 -19.80 8.76
C ARG A 54 -6.34 -18.72 9.08
N THR A 55 -6.16 -17.55 8.46
CA THR A 55 -7.12 -16.44 8.52
C THR A 55 -7.88 -16.35 7.18
N PRO A 56 -9.21 -16.15 7.18
CA PRO A 56 -9.93 -15.85 5.95
C PRO A 56 -9.57 -14.46 5.42
N GLY A 57 -9.57 -14.30 4.10
CA GLY A 57 -9.25 -13.04 3.43
C GLY A 57 -7.74 -12.72 3.32
N GLY A 58 -7.43 -11.63 2.63
CA GLY A 58 -6.06 -11.12 2.45
C GLY A 58 -5.22 -11.91 1.44
N ALA A 59 -3.90 -11.87 1.63
CA ALA A 59 -2.94 -12.53 0.75
C ALA A 59 -2.90 -14.05 1.01
N LYS A 60 -2.35 -14.80 0.05
CA LYS A 60 -2.09 -16.22 0.24
C LYS A 60 -1.06 -16.44 1.36
N GLU A 61 -1.30 -17.41 2.23
CA GLU A 61 -0.45 -17.70 3.39
C GLU A 61 0.51 -18.87 3.11
N PHE A 62 1.70 -18.82 3.71
CA PHE A 62 2.57 -19.99 3.79
C PHE A 62 2.02 -20.98 4.82
N VAL A 63 1.98 -22.26 4.45
CA VAL A 63 1.55 -23.34 5.34
C VAL A 63 2.75 -24.11 5.88
N VAL A 64 2.69 -24.48 7.17
CA VAL A 64 3.70 -25.27 7.86
C VAL A 64 3.05 -26.59 8.30
N PRO A 65 3.54 -27.74 7.83
CA PRO A 65 2.94 -29.01 8.19
C PRO A 65 3.16 -29.35 9.67
N SER A 66 2.14 -29.94 10.29
CA SER A 66 2.25 -30.45 11.66
C SER A 66 2.42 -31.97 11.67
N GLN A 67 2.90 -32.52 12.79
CA GLN A 67 2.94 -33.98 13.00
C GLN A 67 1.54 -34.58 13.17
N TYR A 68 0.51 -33.75 13.38
CA TYR A 68 -0.87 -34.22 13.42
C TYR A 68 -1.39 -34.39 12.00
N LYS A 69 -1.72 -35.64 11.64
CA LYS A 69 -2.24 -36.01 10.33
C LYS A 69 -3.33 -35.05 9.84
N GLY A 70 -3.11 -34.45 8.67
CA GLY A 70 -4.06 -33.56 7.99
C GLY A 70 -4.19 -32.16 8.61
N ARG A 71 -3.33 -31.79 9.56
CA ARG A 71 -3.35 -30.47 10.21
C ARG A 71 -2.08 -29.68 9.89
N PHE A 72 -2.26 -28.39 9.65
CA PHE A 72 -1.21 -27.46 9.26
C PHE A 72 -1.35 -26.19 10.10
N TYR A 73 -0.22 -25.52 10.32
CA TYR A 73 -0.20 -24.13 10.74
C TYR A 73 -0.10 -23.23 9.50
N SER A 74 -0.48 -21.97 9.66
CA SER A 74 -0.20 -20.88 8.73
C SER A 74 0.78 -19.90 9.36
N LEU A 75 1.71 -19.37 8.57
CA LEU A 75 2.53 -18.23 8.96
C LEU A 75 1.71 -16.93 8.84
N PRO A 76 1.73 -16.04 9.84
CA PRO A 76 0.85 -14.88 9.88
C PRO A 76 1.27 -13.81 8.86
N GLN A 77 0.26 -13.26 8.17
CA GLN A 77 0.44 -12.09 7.31
C GLN A 77 0.76 -10.82 8.09
N SER A 78 0.31 -10.77 9.35
CA SER A 78 0.62 -9.77 10.38
C SER A 78 0.12 -10.27 11.74
N PRO A 79 0.55 -9.67 12.87
CA PRO A 79 -0.01 -9.98 14.20
C PRO A 79 -1.46 -9.50 14.45
N GLN A 80 -2.23 -9.18 13.39
CA GLN A 80 -3.51 -8.45 13.47
C GLN A 80 -4.55 -9.05 14.42
N GLN A 81 -4.66 -10.37 14.51
CA GLN A 81 -5.60 -10.98 15.45
C GLN A 81 -5.09 -10.92 16.89
N PHE A 82 -3.80 -11.19 17.10
CA PHE A 82 -3.21 -11.19 18.44
C PHE A 82 -3.19 -9.81 19.07
N LYS A 83 -2.89 -8.75 18.32
CA LYS A 83 -2.87 -7.40 18.88
C LYS A 83 -4.26 -6.94 19.37
N GLN A 84 -5.34 -7.34 18.68
CA GLN A 84 -6.70 -7.12 19.18
C GLN A 84 -6.97 -7.90 20.47
N LEU A 85 -6.56 -9.18 20.53
CA LEU A 85 -6.67 -9.98 21.76
C LEU A 85 -5.86 -9.41 22.93
N LEU A 86 -4.71 -8.78 22.67
CA LEU A 86 -3.92 -8.08 23.69
C LEU A 86 -4.64 -6.83 24.22
N MET A 87 -5.41 -6.13 23.38
CA MET A 87 -6.27 -5.03 23.84
C MET A 87 -7.42 -5.56 24.71
N VAL A 88 -8.04 -6.69 24.34
CA VAL A 88 -9.01 -7.39 25.20
C VAL A 88 -8.37 -7.82 26.52
N GLY A 89 -7.11 -8.26 26.49
CA GLY A 89 -6.33 -8.68 27.66
C GLY A 89 -5.86 -7.54 28.58
N GLY A 90 -6.12 -6.28 28.23
CA GLY A 90 -5.83 -5.12 29.10
C GLY A 90 -4.40 -4.59 29.05
N PHE A 91 -3.62 -4.89 28.01
CA PHE A 91 -2.26 -4.34 27.87
C PHE A 91 -2.21 -2.84 27.56
N ASP A 92 -3.34 -2.22 27.19
CA ASP A 92 -3.53 -0.80 26.77
C ASP A 92 -2.70 -0.35 25.56
N ARG A 93 -1.39 -0.63 25.53
CA ARG A 93 -0.41 -0.20 24.53
C ARG A 93 0.55 -1.31 24.18
N TYR A 94 0.42 -1.82 22.98
CA TYR A 94 1.22 -2.91 22.44
C TYR A 94 2.07 -2.44 21.27
N PHE A 95 3.30 -2.94 21.20
CA PHE A 95 4.05 -2.93 19.94
C PHE A 95 4.86 -4.21 19.75
N GLN A 96 5.26 -4.46 18.51
CA GLN A 96 6.19 -5.52 18.16
C GLN A 96 6.94 -5.18 16.86
N VAL A 97 8.24 -5.47 16.81
CA VAL A 97 8.97 -5.56 15.53
C VAL A 97 8.80 -6.97 14.98
N ALA A 98 7.67 -7.22 14.33
CA ALA A 98 7.24 -8.55 13.92
C ALA A 98 7.79 -8.96 12.54
N ARG A 99 8.01 -10.27 12.35
CA ARG A 99 8.20 -10.86 11.02
C ARG A 99 6.84 -11.29 10.46
N CYS A 100 6.57 -10.87 9.24
CA CYS A 100 5.32 -11.11 8.53
C CYS A 100 5.59 -11.89 7.25
N TYR A 101 4.62 -12.69 6.82
CA TYR A 101 4.79 -13.65 5.73
C TYR A 101 3.63 -13.57 4.72
N ARG A 102 3.93 -13.48 3.43
CA ARG A 102 2.93 -13.49 2.35
C ARG A 102 3.43 -14.34 1.19
N ASP A 103 2.67 -15.36 0.80
CA ASP A 103 2.97 -16.23 -0.35
C ASP A 103 2.48 -15.58 -1.65
N GLU A 104 3.01 -14.38 -1.93
CA GLU A 104 2.77 -13.64 -3.17
C GLU A 104 4.02 -13.65 -4.05
N GLY A 105 3.82 -13.43 -5.35
CA GLY A 105 4.94 -13.20 -6.28
C GLY A 105 5.81 -12.02 -5.81
N THR A 106 7.13 -12.18 -5.88
CA THR A 106 8.03 -11.13 -5.40
C THR A 106 8.14 -9.98 -6.42
N LYS A 107 8.28 -8.76 -5.91
CA LYS A 107 8.50 -7.52 -6.68
C LYS A 107 9.68 -6.77 -6.07
N PRO A 108 10.26 -5.74 -6.72
CA PRO A 108 11.37 -4.97 -6.14
C PRO A 108 11.07 -4.38 -4.74
N ASP A 109 9.79 -4.18 -4.42
CA ASP A 109 9.24 -3.64 -3.18
C ASP A 109 8.48 -4.68 -2.33
N ARG A 110 8.59 -5.98 -2.65
CA ARG A 110 7.92 -7.10 -1.95
C ARG A 110 8.85 -8.29 -1.75
N GLN A 111 8.83 -8.84 -0.54
CA GLN A 111 9.53 -10.05 -0.15
C GLN A 111 8.54 -11.00 0.52
N PRO A 112 8.72 -12.33 0.39
CA PRO A 112 7.81 -13.31 0.99
C PRO A 112 7.82 -13.25 2.51
N GLU A 113 8.92 -12.77 3.09
CA GLU A 113 9.06 -12.46 4.50
C GLU A 113 9.55 -11.00 4.65
N PHE A 114 8.91 -10.23 5.51
CA PHE A 114 9.22 -8.80 5.70
C PHE A 114 8.96 -8.36 7.14
N THR A 115 9.54 -7.23 7.54
CA THR A 115 9.48 -6.75 8.92
C THR A 115 8.51 -5.59 9.05
N GLN A 116 7.61 -5.67 10.02
CA GLN A 116 6.74 -4.57 10.41
C GLN A 116 7.08 -4.08 11.82
N LEU A 117 6.89 -2.78 12.07
CA LEU A 117 6.66 -2.27 13.42
C LEU A 117 5.15 -2.19 13.60
N ASP A 118 4.59 -3.16 14.29
CA ASP A 118 3.16 -3.31 14.54
C ASP A 118 2.82 -2.66 15.89
N ILE A 119 1.82 -1.79 15.92
CA ILE A 119 1.43 -0.98 17.08
C ILE A 119 -0.09 -1.06 17.24
N GLU A 120 -0.57 -1.21 18.48
CA GLU A 120 -1.99 -1.17 18.81
C GLU A 120 -2.20 -0.46 20.17
N MET A 121 -3.27 0.31 20.29
CA MET A 121 -3.62 1.04 21.50
C MET A 121 -5.12 0.92 21.80
N SER A 122 -5.46 0.85 23.08
CA SER A 122 -6.82 0.97 23.58
C SER A 122 -7.20 2.45 23.80
N PHE A 123 -8.50 2.73 23.79
CA PHE A 123 -9.09 4.04 24.06
C PHE A 123 -8.51 5.20 23.23
N VAL A 124 -8.19 4.91 21.97
CA VAL A 124 -7.55 5.86 21.04
C VAL A 124 -8.45 6.15 19.84
N ASP A 125 -8.33 7.35 19.29
CA ASP A 125 -8.91 7.75 18.02
C ASP A 125 -7.84 7.77 16.90
N GLU A 126 -8.29 7.91 15.65
CA GLU A 126 -7.40 7.98 14.48
C GLU A 126 -6.33 9.08 14.66
N ALA A 127 -6.73 10.25 15.13
CA ALA A 127 -5.82 11.38 15.31
C ALA A 127 -4.75 11.12 16.37
N GLY A 128 -5.06 10.36 17.43
CA GLY A 128 -4.13 9.92 18.45
C GLY A 128 -3.04 9.02 17.90
N ILE A 129 -3.41 8.06 17.05
CA ILE A 129 -2.45 7.15 16.40
C ILE A 129 -1.57 7.93 15.42
N GLN A 130 -2.15 8.81 14.60
CA GLN A 130 -1.38 9.63 13.65
C GLN A 130 -0.34 10.50 14.36
N ARG A 131 -0.71 11.16 15.46
CA ARG A 131 0.23 11.96 16.28
C ARG A 131 1.35 11.11 16.87
N LEU A 132 1.05 9.92 17.40
CA LEU A 132 2.06 9.01 17.93
C LEU A 132 3.09 8.64 16.87
N ILE A 133 2.65 8.33 15.65
CA ILE A 133 3.55 7.93 14.56
C ILE A 133 4.37 9.12 14.04
N GLU A 134 3.77 10.30 13.95
CA GLU A 134 4.48 11.54 13.65
C GLU A 134 5.64 11.78 14.63
N ASP A 135 5.35 11.73 15.94
CA ASP A 135 6.35 11.92 16.99
C ASP A 135 7.40 10.79 17.01
N LEU A 136 6.99 9.54 16.79
CA LEU A 136 7.87 8.37 16.66
C LEU A 136 8.89 8.56 15.53
N LEU A 137 8.43 9.01 14.36
CA LEU A 137 9.29 9.23 13.19
C LEU A 137 10.24 10.39 13.39
N VAL A 138 9.78 11.50 13.99
CA VAL A 138 10.66 12.62 14.35
C VAL A 138 11.73 12.18 15.36
N HIS A 139 11.35 11.44 16.39
CA HIS A 139 12.27 10.99 17.44
C HIS A 139 13.33 9.99 16.92
N SER A 140 12.88 9.03 16.11
CA SER A 140 13.73 7.97 15.59
C SER A 140 14.56 8.37 14.37
N TRP A 141 14.33 9.56 13.79
CA TRP A 141 14.92 9.97 12.53
C TRP A 141 16.47 9.88 12.53
N PRO A 142 17.09 9.42 11.42
CA PRO A 142 18.54 9.32 11.34
C PRO A 142 19.24 10.68 11.47
N GLN A 143 20.34 10.70 12.22
CA GLN A 143 21.21 11.87 12.29
C GLN A 143 21.83 12.15 10.92
N GLY A 144 21.88 13.42 10.52
CA GLY A 144 22.41 13.86 9.23
C GLY A 144 21.37 13.98 8.12
N LEU A 145 20.14 13.49 8.33
CA LEU A 145 19.01 13.77 7.45
C LEU A 145 18.12 14.85 8.06
N VAL A 146 17.47 15.65 7.20
CA VAL A 146 16.47 16.61 7.67
C VAL A 146 15.27 15.83 8.22
N PRO A 147 14.89 16.04 9.50
CA PRO A 147 13.75 15.35 10.08
C PRO A 147 12.43 15.81 9.43
N PRO A 148 11.43 14.93 9.36
CA PRO A 148 10.11 15.31 8.89
C PRO A 148 9.48 16.29 9.86
N ARG A 149 8.54 17.11 9.37
CA ARG A 149 7.89 18.17 10.16
C ARG A 149 6.41 17.85 10.34
N PRO A 150 5.98 17.47 11.55
CA PRO A 150 4.58 17.31 11.84
C PRO A 150 3.87 18.67 12.05
N PRO A 151 2.53 18.73 11.94
CA PRO A 151 1.67 17.63 11.51
C PRO A 151 1.88 17.32 10.03
N PHE A 152 1.82 16.05 9.64
CA PHE A 152 1.93 15.68 8.24
C PHE A 152 0.66 16.12 7.49
N PRO A 153 0.78 16.58 6.23
CA PRO A 153 -0.38 16.86 5.38
C PRO A 153 -1.34 15.68 5.32
N ARG A 154 -2.64 15.95 5.24
CA ARG A 154 -3.68 14.92 5.13
C ARG A 154 -4.48 15.12 3.85
N LEU A 155 -4.81 14.02 3.20
CA LEU A 155 -5.71 13.95 2.05
C LEU A 155 -6.79 12.90 2.35
N THR A 156 -8.04 13.18 1.99
CA THR A 156 -9.02 12.09 1.92
C THR A 156 -8.67 11.17 0.75
N TYR A 157 -9.10 9.91 0.78
CA TYR A 157 -8.95 8.97 -0.33
C TYR A 157 -9.45 9.58 -1.65
N ASP A 158 -10.64 10.20 -1.62
CA ASP A 158 -11.22 10.88 -2.78
C ASP A 158 -10.33 12.01 -3.30
N GLN A 159 -9.72 12.80 -2.41
CA GLN A 159 -8.78 13.85 -2.81
C GLN A 159 -7.51 13.25 -3.40
N ALA A 160 -6.96 12.18 -2.80
CA ALA A 160 -5.78 11.50 -3.31
C ALA A 160 -6.03 10.93 -4.72
N MET A 161 -7.16 10.26 -4.92
CA MET A 161 -7.58 9.73 -6.21
C MET A 161 -7.86 10.83 -7.22
N ARG A 162 -8.60 11.90 -6.86
CA ARG A 162 -8.96 12.97 -7.81
C ARG A 162 -7.78 13.87 -8.18
N LEU A 163 -6.90 14.20 -7.24
CA LEU A 163 -5.78 15.11 -7.47
C LEU A 163 -4.54 14.39 -7.98
N TYR A 164 -4.38 13.10 -7.66
CA TYR A 164 -3.16 12.36 -7.94
C TYR A 164 -3.36 11.00 -8.61
N GLY A 165 -4.59 10.50 -8.74
CA GLY A 165 -4.86 9.22 -9.40
C GLY A 165 -4.28 8.02 -8.65
N SER A 166 -4.02 8.18 -7.36
CA SER A 166 -3.49 7.14 -6.49
C SER A 166 -3.72 7.50 -5.03
N ASP A 167 -4.05 6.49 -4.24
CA ASP A 167 -4.07 6.44 -2.77
C ASP A 167 -2.69 6.56 -2.10
N LYS A 168 -1.60 6.47 -2.86
CA LYS A 168 -0.22 6.68 -2.40
C LYS A 168 0.49 7.74 -3.26
N PRO A 169 0.06 9.01 -3.20
CA PRO A 169 0.56 10.03 -4.09
C PRO A 169 2.02 10.43 -3.79
N ASP A 170 2.82 10.59 -4.85
CA ASP A 170 4.09 11.32 -4.75
C ASP A 170 3.83 12.82 -4.91
N THR A 171 3.99 13.57 -3.82
CA THR A 171 3.72 15.02 -3.74
C THR A 171 4.97 15.87 -3.86
N ARG A 172 6.12 15.29 -4.23
CA ARG A 172 7.40 16.02 -4.35
C ARG A 172 7.47 16.95 -5.55
N PHE A 173 6.52 16.86 -6.46
CA PHE A 173 6.46 17.62 -7.70
C PHE A 173 5.01 18.01 -8.00
N ASP A 174 4.84 18.98 -8.89
CA ASP A 174 3.53 19.44 -9.34
C ASP A 174 2.89 18.43 -10.33
N MET A 175 2.02 18.87 -11.22
CA MET A 175 1.20 18.04 -12.13
C MET A 175 0.00 17.38 -11.43
N LYS A 176 -0.68 18.14 -10.57
CA LYS A 176 -1.99 17.73 -10.05
C LYS A 176 -2.98 17.51 -11.20
N ILE A 177 -3.83 16.51 -11.03
CA ILE A 177 -4.92 16.21 -11.95
C ILE A 177 -6.06 17.21 -11.68
N SER A 178 -6.60 17.76 -12.76
CA SER A 178 -7.77 18.64 -12.76
C SER A 178 -8.95 17.89 -13.38
N ASP A 179 -10.12 17.95 -12.73
CA ASP A 179 -11.37 17.46 -13.30
C ASP A 179 -11.93 18.53 -14.25
N VAL A 180 -11.96 18.23 -15.54
CA VAL A 180 -12.44 19.11 -16.62
C VAL A 180 -13.72 18.58 -17.25
N THR A 181 -14.42 17.64 -16.59
CA THR A 181 -15.62 16.96 -17.12
C THR A 181 -16.66 17.95 -17.65
N ASN A 182 -16.97 19.01 -16.89
CA ASN A 182 -17.99 19.99 -17.29
C ASN A 182 -17.62 20.80 -18.54
N MET A 183 -16.32 21.00 -18.81
CA MET A 183 -15.86 21.71 -20.00
C MET A 183 -16.11 20.89 -21.28
N PHE A 184 -16.10 19.55 -21.16
CA PHE A 184 -16.15 18.65 -22.30
C PHE A 184 -17.50 17.95 -22.50
N ARG A 185 -18.47 18.08 -21.58
CA ARG A 185 -19.82 17.51 -21.73
C ARG A 185 -20.55 17.95 -23.01
N HIS A 186 -20.29 19.17 -23.46
CA HIS A 186 -20.85 19.74 -24.70
C HIS A 186 -19.75 20.01 -25.75
N SER A 187 -18.63 19.30 -25.66
CA SER A 187 -17.53 19.45 -26.62
C SER A 187 -18.00 19.15 -28.04
N SER A 188 -17.50 19.93 -29.01
CA SER A 188 -17.65 19.65 -30.44
C SER A 188 -16.90 18.39 -30.90
N THR A 189 -16.06 17.82 -30.04
CA THR A 189 -15.33 16.58 -30.33
C THR A 189 -16.22 15.38 -29.99
N GLU A 190 -16.84 14.77 -31.00
CA GLU A 190 -17.83 13.69 -30.86
C GLU A 190 -17.36 12.57 -29.93
N ILE A 191 -16.13 12.04 -30.12
CA ILE A 191 -15.59 10.93 -29.31
C ILE A 191 -15.51 11.24 -27.80
N ILE A 192 -15.33 12.52 -27.43
CA ILE A 192 -15.26 12.95 -26.03
C ILE A 192 -16.69 13.06 -25.48
N SER A 193 -17.57 13.78 -26.19
CA SER A 193 -18.96 13.97 -25.79
C SER A 193 -19.72 12.65 -25.65
N GLU A 194 -19.44 11.68 -26.53
CA GLU A 194 -20.07 10.36 -26.50
C GLU A 194 -19.68 9.57 -25.25
N ARG A 195 -18.43 9.66 -24.81
CA ARG A 195 -17.93 8.96 -23.62
C ARG A 195 -18.38 9.61 -22.32
N LEU A 196 -18.76 10.88 -22.35
CA LEU A 196 -19.26 11.65 -21.19
C LEU A 196 -20.80 11.62 -21.04
N LYS A 197 -21.50 10.73 -21.74
CA LYS A 197 -22.97 10.62 -21.69
C LYS A 197 -23.50 10.09 -20.36
N THR A 198 -22.73 9.27 -19.65
CA THR A 198 -23.12 8.72 -18.35
C THR A 198 -22.71 9.66 -17.21
N THR A 199 -23.47 9.64 -16.11
CA THR A 199 -23.19 10.47 -14.94
C THR A 199 -21.89 10.13 -14.23
N ASP A 200 -21.39 8.92 -14.45
CA ASP A 200 -20.20 8.34 -13.82
C ASP A 200 -18.98 8.36 -14.76
N SER A 201 -19.09 9.09 -15.88
CA SER A 201 -17.96 9.35 -16.76
C SER A 201 -17.30 10.69 -16.44
N HIS A 202 -15.97 10.67 -16.46
CA HIS A 202 -15.13 11.81 -16.10
C HIS A 202 -14.13 12.14 -17.20
N ALA A 203 -13.83 13.44 -17.36
CA ALA A 203 -12.67 13.92 -18.10
C ALA A 203 -11.67 14.54 -17.13
N ALA A 204 -10.50 13.95 -17.03
CA ALA A 204 -9.40 14.37 -16.16
C ALA A 204 -8.23 14.90 -17.00
N PHE A 205 -7.47 15.84 -16.46
CA PHE A 205 -6.44 16.56 -17.19
C PHE A 205 -5.20 16.83 -16.35
N ILE A 206 -4.01 16.65 -16.94
CA ILE A 206 -2.73 17.13 -16.39
C ILE A 206 -2.05 18.03 -17.41
N ARG A 207 -1.30 19.03 -16.92
CA ARG A 207 -0.45 19.90 -17.74
C ARG A 207 0.95 20.03 -17.15
N PHE A 208 1.94 20.25 -18.01
CA PHE A 208 3.34 20.46 -17.62
C PHE A 208 4.12 21.24 -18.69
N PRO A 209 5.16 22.01 -18.31
CA PRO A 209 5.84 22.97 -19.19
C PRO A 209 6.97 22.37 -20.05
N TYR A 210 6.88 21.09 -20.44
CA TYR A 210 8.00 20.37 -21.09
C TYR A 210 7.60 19.80 -22.45
N LYS A 211 7.90 20.54 -23.52
CA LYS A 211 7.51 20.20 -24.91
C LYS A 211 8.36 19.12 -25.59
N ASP A 212 9.51 18.78 -25.04
CA ASP A 212 10.51 17.88 -25.66
C ASP A 212 10.17 16.39 -25.54
N ILE A 213 8.98 16.05 -25.05
CA ILE A 213 8.51 14.66 -25.07
C ILE A 213 8.16 14.27 -26.51
N SER A 214 8.92 13.31 -27.06
CA SER A 214 8.65 12.77 -28.38
C SER A 214 7.35 11.97 -28.41
N LYS A 215 6.66 11.94 -29.56
CA LYS A 215 5.42 11.18 -29.74
C LYS A 215 5.63 9.68 -29.44
N SER A 216 6.79 9.13 -29.77
CA SER A 216 7.13 7.72 -29.51
C SER A 216 7.34 7.45 -28.01
N ALA A 217 8.05 8.34 -27.30
CA ALA A 217 8.21 8.24 -25.85
C ALA A 217 6.85 8.30 -25.14
N PHE A 218 6.00 9.27 -25.51
CA PHE A 218 4.66 9.37 -24.95
C PHE A 218 3.81 8.13 -25.24
N SER A 219 3.83 7.62 -26.48
CA SER A 219 3.09 6.40 -26.84
C SER A 219 3.51 5.20 -25.99
N LYS A 220 4.80 5.07 -25.66
CA LYS A 220 5.30 4.02 -24.78
C LYS A 220 4.77 4.18 -23.35
N MET A 221 4.83 5.40 -22.80
CA MET A 221 4.30 5.70 -21.46
C MET A 221 2.78 5.49 -21.39
N LYS A 222 2.03 5.90 -22.42
CA LYS A 222 0.58 5.65 -22.54
C LYS A 222 0.27 4.16 -22.50
N LYS A 223 1.01 3.32 -23.22
CA LYS A 223 0.82 1.86 -23.19
C LYS A 223 1.08 1.30 -21.79
N GLN A 224 2.19 1.69 -21.16
CA GLN A 224 2.52 1.26 -19.79
C GLN A 224 1.48 1.71 -18.74
N ALA A 225 0.86 2.87 -18.92
CA ALA A 225 -0.19 3.34 -18.02
C ALA A 225 -1.52 2.59 -18.22
N ALA A 226 -1.87 2.26 -19.46
CA ALA A 226 -3.08 1.51 -19.78
C ALA A 226 -3.03 0.06 -19.26
N GLU A 227 -1.83 -0.56 -19.21
CA GLU A 227 -1.63 -1.90 -18.64
C GLU A 227 -2.06 -2.01 -17.16
N ILE A 228 -2.13 -0.90 -16.41
CA ILE A 228 -2.56 -0.92 -15.00
C ILE A 228 -4.05 -1.20 -14.85
N LEU A 229 -4.87 -0.64 -15.73
CA LEU A 229 -6.32 -0.75 -15.57
C LEU A 229 -6.88 -2.06 -16.12
N SER A 230 -6.08 -2.84 -16.87
CA SER A 230 -6.58 -3.92 -17.72
C SER A 230 -7.76 -3.49 -18.63
N ASP A 231 -7.90 -2.17 -18.82
CA ASP A 231 -9.04 -1.52 -19.45
C ASP A 231 -8.54 -0.64 -20.60
N THR A 232 -9.03 -0.95 -21.80
CA THR A 232 -8.74 -0.17 -23.01
C THR A 232 -9.81 0.88 -23.29
N SER A 233 -10.84 0.98 -22.45
CA SER A 233 -11.96 1.90 -22.62
C SER A 233 -11.57 3.34 -22.32
N THR A 234 -10.55 3.61 -21.50
CA THR A 234 -10.12 4.98 -21.19
C THR A 234 -9.41 5.64 -22.39
N LEU A 235 -10.01 6.70 -22.92
CA LEU A 235 -9.43 7.51 -24.00
C LEU A 235 -8.35 8.43 -23.43
N VAL A 236 -7.14 8.40 -23.98
CA VAL A 236 -6.04 9.31 -23.59
C VAL A 236 -5.53 10.10 -24.79
N LEU A 237 -5.60 11.42 -24.71
CA LEU A 237 -5.20 12.38 -25.75
C LEU A 237 -4.01 13.22 -25.29
N TYR A 238 -3.05 13.41 -26.19
CA TYR A 238 -1.87 14.27 -25.99
C TYR A 238 -2.07 15.58 -26.74
N VAL A 239 -2.02 16.71 -26.04
CA VAL A 239 -2.31 18.03 -26.59
C VAL A 239 -1.08 18.91 -26.39
N LYS A 240 -0.51 19.43 -27.48
CA LYS A 240 0.54 20.46 -27.40
C LYS A 240 -0.13 21.83 -27.43
N GLY A 241 0.29 22.75 -26.58
CA GLY A 241 -0.11 24.15 -26.73
C GLY A 241 0.51 24.78 -27.97
N ASP A 242 -0.24 25.63 -28.65
CA ASP A 242 0.14 26.29 -29.90
C ASP A 242 -0.14 27.81 -29.80
N ASN A 243 0.60 28.60 -30.57
CA ASN A 243 0.36 30.04 -30.76
C ASN A 243 -0.78 30.31 -31.78
N GLN A 244 -1.12 29.32 -32.61
CA GLN A 244 -2.19 29.43 -33.60
C GLN A 244 -3.41 28.62 -33.16
N SER A 245 -4.58 29.23 -33.28
CA SER A 245 -5.92 28.76 -32.85
C SER A 245 -6.45 27.51 -33.57
N ASP A 246 -5.58 26.70 -34.19
CA ASP A 246 -6.00 25.61 -35.10
C ASP A 246 -6.38 24.30 -34.38
N SER A 247 -6.15 24.17 -33.07
CA SER A 247 -6.71 23.07 -32.28
C SER A 247 -7.64 23.58 -31.17
N SER A 248 -8.94 23.33 -31.33
CA SER A 248 -9.99 23.70 -30.36
C SER A 248 -9.65 23.24 -28.95
N LEU A 249 -9.16 22.00 -28.82
CA LEU A 249 -8.77 21.39 -27.55
C LEU A 249 -7.67 22.14 -26.80
N SER A 250 -6.65 22.69 -27.47
CA SER A 250 -5.59 23.45 -26.79
C SER A 250 -6.11 24.76 -26.21
N THR A 251 -7.05 25.39 -26.92
CA THR A 251 -7.69 26.65 -26.50
C THR A 251 -8.66 26.37 -25.34
N ASP A 252 -9.48 25.33 -25.45
CA ASP A 252 -10.41 24.91 -24.39
C ASP A 252 -9.68 24.59 -23.08
N LEU A 253 -8.48 24.03 -23.16
CA LEU A 253 -7.65 23.65 -22.02
C LEU A 253 -6.75 24.79 -21.50
N TYR A 254 -6.79 25.97 -22.11
CA TYR A 254 -5.95 27.12 -21.76
C TYR A 254 -4.45 26.79 -21.68
N LEU A 255 -3.97 25.96 -22.63
CA LEU A 255 -2.55 25.58 -22.69
C LEU A 255 -1.73 26.70 -23.32
N SER A 256 -0.67 27.11 -22.62
CA SER A 256 0.31 28.03 -23.22
C SER A 256 1.06 27.32 -24.37
N PRO A 257 1.69 28.06 -25.29
CA PRO A 257 2.89 27.55 -25.99
C PRO A 257 3.87 27.06 -24.91
N ASP A 258 4.97 26.37 -25.15
CA ASP A 258 5.76 25.74 -24.06
C ASP A 258 5.06 24.72 -23.12
N GLU A 259 3.73 24.66 -23.03
CA GLU A 259 3.00 23.64 -22.27
C GLU A 259 2.53 22.46 -23.12
N VAL A 260 2.41 21.33 -22.43
CA VAL A 260 1.80 20.09 -22.91
C VAL A 260 0.70 19.69 -21.93
N GLY A 261 -0.43 19.26 -22.48
CA GLY A 261 -1.53 18.69 -21.73
C GLY A 261 -1.80 17.24 -22.09
N VAL A 262 -2.29 16.46 -21.12
CA VAL A 262 -2.77 15.11 -21.34
C VAL A 262 -4.19 15.00 -20.78
N LEU A 263 -5.15 14.71 -21.65
CA LEU A 263 -6.56 14.53 -21.32
C LEU A 263 -6.88 13.04 -21.28
N ALA A 264 -7.50 12.58 -20.20
CA ALA A 264 -8.04 11.23 -20.08
C ALA A 264 -9.55 11.27 -19.88
N VAL A 265 -10.30 10.45 -20.61
CA VAL A 265 -11.76 10.36 -20.55
C VAL A 265 -12.18 8.91 -20.37
N GLY A 266 -12.92 8.60 -19.31
CA GLY A 266 -13.32 7.25 -18.97
C GLY A 266 -14.37 7.21 -17.85
N HIS A 267 -14.70 6.01 -17.39
CA HIS A 267 -15.70 5.75 -16.35
C HIS A 267 -15.06 5.71 -14.96
N ASN A 268 -15.80 6.04 -13.90
CA ASN A 268 -15.33 6.01 -12.52
C ASN A 268 -14.01 6.77 -12.33
N LEU A 269 -13.09 6.20 -11.53
CA LEU A 269 -11.76 6.72 -11.26
C LEU A 269 -10.74 6.36 -12.35
N ALA A 270 -11.09 5.58 -13.37
CA ALA A 270 -10.18 5.13 -14.43
C ALA A 270 -9.36 6.26 -15.09
N PRO A 271 -9.95 7.39 -15.54
CA PRO A 271 -9.17 8.48 -16.13
C PRO A 271 -8.16 9.09 -15.14
N PHE A 272 -8.52 9.19 -13.86
CA PHE A 272 -7.63 9.69 -12.82
C PHE A 272 -6.46 8.72 -12.58
N THR A 273 -6.74 7.42 -12.44
CA THR A 273 -5.72 6.39 -12.22
C THR A 273 -4.69 6.33 -13.34
N VAL A 274 -5.13 6.41 -14.60
CA VAL A 274 -4.21 6.45 -15.77
C VAL A 274 -3.35 7.70 -15.74
N LEU A 275 -3.92 8.86 -15.45
CA LEU A 275 -3.14 10.09 -15.32
C LEU A 275 -2.20 10.08 -14.12
N GLY A 276 -2.59 9.43 -13.03
CA GLY A 276 -1.74 9.21 -11.85
C GLY A 276 -0.47 8.45 -12.20
N LYS A 277 -0.60 7.38 -12.99
CA LYS A 277 0.57 6.65 -13.51
C LYS A 277 1.37 7.45 -14.52
N LEU A 278 0.71 8.10 -15.48
CA LEU A 278 1.37 8.90 -16.50
C LEU A 278 2.19 10.04 -15.89
N ARG A 279 1.68 10.70 -14.84
CA ARG A 279 2.42 11.72 -14.09
C ARG A 279 3.79 11.19 -13.64
N LEU A 280 3.82 9.99 -13.06
CA LEU A 280 5.06 9.38 -12.56
C LEU A 280 6.01 9.00 -13.72
N LEU A 281 5.48 8.39 -14.78
CA LEU A 281 6.27 8.02 -15.96
C LEU A 281 6.86 9.24 -16.67
N ILE A 282 6.09 10.33 -16.77
CA ILE A 282 6.54 11.61 -17.32
C ILE A 282 7.65 12.18 -16.44
N ALA A 283 7.49 12.17 -15.11
CA ALA A 283 8.52 12.62 -14.19
C ALA A 283 9.81 11.78 -14.29
N ASP A 284 9.71 10.46 -14.44
CA ASP A 284 10.85 9.56 -14.68
C ASP A 284 11.55 9.89 -16.01
N HIS A 285 10.77 10.12 -17.07
CA HIS A 285 11.29 10.45 -18.40
C HIS A 285 11.99 11.82 -18.42
N LEU A 286 11.40 12.85 -17.81
CA LEU A 286 12.01 14.17 -17.70
C LEU A 286 13.34 14.10 -16.94
N ALA A 287 13.40 13.33 -15.85
CA ALA A 287 14.63 13.09 -15.12
C ALA A 287 15.71 12.42 -16.00
N SER A 288 15.33 11.51 -16.90
CA SER A 288 16.26 10.89 -17.87
C SER A 288 16.84 11.86 -18.90
N LEU A 289 16.16 12.99 -19.13
CA LEU A 289 16.60 14.09 -19.98
C LEU A 289 17.39 15.17 -19.21
N GLY A 290 17.65 14.95 -17.91
CA GLY A 290 18.34 15.91 -17.05
C GLY A 290 17.42 16.99 -16.43
N ILE A 291 16.11 16.89 -16.63
CA ILE A 291 15.11 17.80 -16.05
C ILE A 291 14.58 17.20 -14.74
N GLU A 292 15.16 17.61 -13.61
CA GLU A 292 14.78 17.07 -12.31
C GLU A 292 13.53 17.75 -11.75
N VAL A 293 12.38 17.10 -11.90
CA VAL A 293 11.11 17.56 -11.33
C VAL A 293 10.88 17.09 -9.89
N ARG A 294 11.49 15.96 -9.49
CA ARG A 294 11.37 15.39 -8.14
C ARG A 294 12.65 15.64 -7.35
N LYS A 295 12.53 16.27 -6.18
CA LYS A 295 13.63 16.38 -5.23
C LYS A 295 13.93 15.01 -4.62
N LYS A 296 15.05 14.39 -4.99
CA LYS A 296 15.43 13.03 -4.53
C LYS A 296 15.65 12.95 -3.03
N ASP A 297 16.25 13.98 -2.44
CA ASP A 297 16.62 14.01 -1.02
C ASP A 297 15.49 14.54 -0.11
N ALA A 298 14.30 14.81 -0.66
CA ALA A 298 13.15 15.25 0.12
C ALA A 298 12.33 14.07 0.63
N PHE A 299 11.90 14.14 1.89
CA PHE A 299 10.99 13.19 2.53
C PHE A 299 9.62 13.85 2.74
N ASN A 300 8.71 13.63 1.80
CA ASN A 300 7.35 14.14 1.87
C ASN A 300 6.43 13.07 2.43
N PHE A 301 6.19 13.13 3.74
CA PHE A 301 5.14 12.36 4.39
C PHE A 301 3.77 13.00 4.16
N LEU A 302 2.74 12.16 4.07
CA LEU A 302 1.35 12.56 4.14
C LEU A 302 0.49 11.40 4.64
N TRP A 303 -0.64 11.72 5.25
CA TRP A 303 -1.69 10.76 5.56
C TRP A 303 -2.73 10.75 4.45
N VAL A 304 -3.12 9.56 4.02
CA VAL A 304 -4.39 9.36 3.31
C VAL A 304 -5.37 8.78 4.30
N VAL A 305 -6.56 9.36 4.37
CA VAL A 305 -7.62 9.02 5.34
C VAL A 305 -8.94 8.85 4.61
N ASP A 306 -10.01 8.48 5.32
CA ASP A 306 -11.35 8.41 4.75
C ASP A 306 -11.42 7.48 3.54
N PHE A 307 -10.97 6.25 3.70
CA PHE A 307 -11.13 5.24 2.65
C PHE A 307 -12.54 4.66 2.65
N PRO A 308 -13.07 4.25 1.48
CA PRO A 308 -14.20 3.35 1.42
C PRO A 308 -13.93 2.11 2.29
N LEU A 309 -14.93 1.66 3.05
CA LEU A 309 -14.75 0.49 3.91
C LEU A 309 -14.77 -0.81 3.09
N PHE A 310 -15.57 -0.83 2.03
CA PHE A 310 -15.74 -1.95 1.13
C PHE A 310 -15.51 -1.53 -0.31
N LEU A 311 -14.96 -2.45 -1.12
CA LEU A 311 -14.81 -2.31 -2.55
C LEU A 311 -15.51 -3.48 -3.25
N PRO A 312 -15.96 -3.30 -4.50
CA PRO A 312 -16.34 -4.43 -5.35
C PRO A 312 -15.17 -5.40 -5.50
N LYS A 313 -15.43 -6.69 -5.59
CA LYS A 313 -14.37 -7.69 -5.78
C LYS A 313 -13.62 -7.48 -7.10
N ASP A 314 -12.29 -7.48 -7.03
CA ASP A 314 -11.40 -7.30 -8.18
C ASP A 314 -11.55 -8.39 -9.27
N ASP A 315 -12.03 -9.59 -8.93
CA ASP A 315 -12.21 -10.71 -9.87
C ASP A 315 -13.47 -10.59 -10.75
N GLY A 316 -14.24 -9.49 -10.59
CA GLY A 316 -15.48 -9.25 -11.31
C GLY A 316 -16.66 -10.10 -10.82
N SER A 317 -16.48 -10.89 -9.76
CA SER A 317 -17.57 -11.61 -9.13
C SER A 317 -18.50 -10.66 -8.37
N ALA A 318 -19.77 -11.03 -8.27
CA ALA A 318 -20.73 -10.25 -7.49
C ALA A 318 -20.38 -10.32 -6.00
N GLY A 319 -20.26 -9.16 -5.36
CA GLY A 319 -20.03 -9.05 -3.93
C GLY A 319 -19.04 -7.95 -3.58
N LEU A 320 -18.87 -7.76 -2.27
CA LEU A 320 -17.95 -6.79 -1.70
C LEU A 320 -16.78 -7.51 -1.03
N GLU A 321 -15.64 -6.84 -1.01
CA GLU A 321 -14.47 -7.18 -0.20
C GLU A 321 -14.06 -6.00 0.68
N SER A 322 -13.27 -6.28 1.71
CA SER A 322 -12.74 -5.23 2.57
C SER A 322 -11.69 -4.42 1.84
N ALA A 323 -11.78 -3.09 1.87
CA ALA A 323 -10.77 -2.23 1.24
C ALA A 323 -9.37 -2.36 1.86
N HIS A 324 -9.30 -2.75 3.14
CA HIS A 324 -8.05 -2.96 3.86
C HIS A 324 -8.03 -4.29 4.62
N HIS A 325 -8.89 -4.45 5.63
CA HIS A 325 -9.09 -5.73 6.33
C HIS A 325 -10.48 -5.77 6.99
N PRO A 326 -11.02 -6.96 7.30
CA PRO A 326 -12.40 -7.12 7.79
C PRO A 326 -12.69 -6.53 9.17
N PHE A 327 -11.65 -6.14 9.92
CA PHE A 327 -11.79 -5.63 11.30
C PHE A 327 -11.85 -4.09 11.40
N THR A 328 -11.86 -3.36 10.28
CA THR A 328 -11.87 -1.89 10.30
C THR A 328 -13.24 -1.37 10.71
N ASP A 329 -13.30 -0.45 11.68
CA ASP A 329 -14.54 0.21 12.08
C ASP A 329 -14.98 1.23 11.03
N ALA A 330 -16.29 1.32 10.83
CA ALA A 330 -16.89 2.37 10.04
C ALA A 330 -16.71 3.72 10.76
N LYS A 331 -16.69 4.80 10.00
CA LYS A 331 -16.84 6.14 10.58
C LYS A 331 -18.14 6.22 11.37
N PRO A 332 -18.16 6.86 12.56
CA PRO A 332 -19.35 6.94 13.40
C PRO A 332 -20.61 7.41 12.65
N GLU A 333 -20.45 8.41 11.78
CA GLU A 333 -21.52 8.96 10.94
C GLU A 333 -22.05 7.99 9.88
N HIS A 334 -21.24 7.02 9.43
CA HIS A 334 -21.59 6.06 8.37
C HIS A 334 -22.01 4.68 8.91
N ARG A 335 -21.97 4.46 10.24
CA ARG A 335 -22.33 3.15 10.84
C ARG A 335 -23.73 2.66 10.45
N HIS A 336 -24.69 3.56 10.31
CA HIS A 336 -26.06 3.20 9.89
C HIS A 336 -26.11 2.64 8.45
N LEU A 337 -25.19 3.08 7.58
CA LEU A 337 -25.11 2.65 6.19
C LEU A 337 -24.61 1.21 6.05
N LEU A 338 -23.95 0.63 7.07
CA LEU A 338 -23.56 -0.78 7.07
C LEU A 338 -24.74 -1.72 6.77
N TYR A 339 -25.93 -1.38 7.30
CA TYR A 339 -27.14 -2.20 7.21
C TYR A 339 -28.02 -1.88 6.01
N THR A 340 -27.81 -0.73 5.36
CA THR A 340 -28.68 -0.24 4.28
C THR A 340 -27.97 -0.09 2.95
N ASN A 341 -26.76 0.46 2.95
CA ASN A 341 -25.99 0.74 1.74
C ASN A 341 -24.47 0.65 2.01
N PRO A 342 -23.92 -0.57 2.14
CA PRO A 342 -22.54 -0.79 2.55
C PRO A 342 -21.50 -0.17 1.60
N GLU A 343 -21.83 -0.01 0.32
CA GLU A 343 -20.95 0.60 -0.70
C GLU A 343 -20.63 2.08 -0.43
N GLN A 344 -21.44 2.77 0.37
CA GLN A 344 -21.25 4.18 0.72
C GLN A 344 -20.59 4.37 2.09
N VAL A 345 -20.19 3.28 2.75
CA VAL A 345 -19.56 3.34 4.07
C VAL A 345 -18.09 3.72 3.92
N TYR A 346 -17.67 4.69 4.72
CA TYR A 346 -16.26 5.03 4.86
C TYR A 346 -15.73 4.44 6.17
N GLY A 347 -14.53 3.89 6.12
CA GLY A 347 -13.83 3.34 7.27
C GLY A 347 -12.97 4.39 7.98
N GLN A 348 -12.65 4.11 9.24
CA GLN A 348 -11.60 4.82 9.99
C GLN A 348 -10.23 4.20 9.66
N HIS A 349 -9.93 4.08 8.38
CA HIS A 349 -8.67 3.57 7.82
C HIS A 349 -7.79 4.75 7.39
N TYR A 350 -6.49 4.62 7.62
CA TYR A 350 -5.50 5.63 7.30
C TYR A 350 -4.17 5.00 6.89
N ASP A 351 -3.58 5.56 5.85
CA ASP A 351 -2.28 5.14 5.33
C ASP A 351 -1.27 6.28 5.44
N LEU A 352 -0.07 5.94 5.90
CA LEU A 352 1.09 6.81 5.88
C LEU A 352 1.84 6.60 4.57
N VAL A 353 1.90 7.66 3.77
CA VAL A 353 2.59 7.66 2.48
C VAL A 353 3.86 8.49 2.59
N LEU A 354 4.95 7.97 2.06
CA LEU A 354 6.23 8.66 1.92
C LEU A 354 6.66 8.60 0.46
N ASN A 355 6.79 9.75 -0.19
CA ASN A 355 7.34 9.86 -1.55
C ASN A 355 6.65 8.96 -2.58
N GLY A 356 5.32 8.81 -2.50
CA GLY A 356 4.54 7.96 -3.39
C GLY A 356 4.56 6.46 -3.05
N SER A 357 5.02 6.11 -1.85
CA SER A 357 5.02 4.74 -1.34
C SER A 357 4.30 4.68 0.00
N GLU A 358 3.33 3.78 0.12
CA GLU A 358 2.71 3.43 1.39
C GLU A 358 3.78 2.78 2.30
N VAL A 359 4.12 3.45 3.40
CA VAL A 359 5.12 3.00 4.39
C VAL A 359 4.49 2.52 5.69
N GLY A 360 3.19 2.72 5.87
CA GLY A 360 2.41 2.11 6.92
C GLY A 360 0.93 2.32 6.71
N GLY A 361 0.13 1.49 7.37
CA GLY A 361 -1.32 1.49 7.24
C GLY A 361 -1.97 0.96 8.52
N GLY A 362 -3.14 1.49 8.84
CA GLY A 362 -3.80 1.22 10.11
C GLY A 362 -5.25 1.64 10.11
N SER A 363 -5.99 1.17 11.11
CA SER A 363 -7.36 1.59 11.30
C SER A 363 -7.79 1.50 12.76
N ILE A 364 -8.89 2.19 13.07
CA ILE A 364 -9.68 1.90 14.27
C ILE A 364 -10.41 0.58 14.05
N ARG A 365 -10.46 -0.27 15.08
CA ARG A 365 -11.03 -1.61 14.98
C ARG A 365 -12.47 -1.67 15.46
N ILE A 366 -13.22 -2.57 14.85
CA ILE A 366 -14.52 -2.99 15.38
C ILE A 366 -14.28 -3.70 16.71
N HIS A 367 -14.82 -3.14 17.79
CA HIS A 367 -14.73 -3.73 19.14
C HIS A 367 -16.03 -4.41 19.58
N ASN A 368 -17.11 -4.31 18.79
CA ASN A 368 -18.40 -4.93 19.07
C ASN A 368 -18.57 -6.23 18.27
N ALA A 369 -18.77 -7.35 18.96
CA ALA A 369 -18.88 -8.67 18.33
C ALA A 369 -20.09 -8.82 17.40
N GLU A 370 -21.22 -8.18 17.69
CA GLU A 370 -22.43 -8.23 16.86
C GLU A 370 -22.20 -7.50 15.53
N VAL A 371 -21.58 -6.33 15.58
CA VAL A 371 -21.18 -5.56 14.39
C VAL A 371 -20.18 -6.36 13.56
N GLN A 372 -19.15 -6.95 14.20
CA GLN A 372 -18.15 -7.73 13.49
C GLN A 372 -18.75 -8.97 12.81
N ARG A 373 -19.67 -9.69 13.48
CA ARG A 373 -20.41 -10.80 12.85
C ARG A 373 -21.22 -10.33 11.65
N TYR A 374 -21.95 -9.23 11.77
CA TYR A 374 -22.73 -8.70 10.65
C TYR A 374 -21.85 -8.36 9.44
N VAL A 375 -20.70 -7.72 9.66
CA VAL A 375 -19.75 -7.41 8.59
C VAL A 375 -19.26 -8.69 7.89
N LEU A 376 -18.85 -9.70 8.66
CA LEU A 376 -18.33 -10.95 8.11
C LEU A 376 -19.40 -11.77 7.37
N GLU A 377 -20.56 -12.01 8.00
CA GLU A 377 -21.61 -12.90 7.46
C GLU A 377 -22.49 -12.22 6.40
N ASN A 378 -22.89 -10.97 6.63
CA ASN A 378 -23.88 -10.31 5.80
C ASN A 378 -23.26 -9.52 4.65
N ILE A 379 -22.10 -8.88 4.87
CA ILE A 379 -21.45 -8.04 3.87
C ILE A 379 -20.38 -8.83 3.10
N LEU A 380 -19.39 -9.37 3.79
CA LEU A 380 -18.22 -10.03 3.17
C LEU A 380 -18.49 -11.48 2.75
N LYS A 381 -19.53 -12.12 3.30
CA LYS A 381 -19.88 -13.53 3.05
C LYS A 381 -18.75 -14.49 3.45
N GLU A 382 -18.06 -14.20 4.55
CA GLU A 382 -16.99 -15.02 5.11
C GLU A 382 -17.49 -15.96 6.22
N ASP A 383 -16.81 -17.09 6.41
CA ASP A 383 -17.13 -18.05 7.48
C ASP A 383 -16.63 -17.56 8.85
N CYS A 384 -17.55 -17.17 9.72
CA CYS A 384 -17.24 -16.72 11.07
C CYS A 384 -16.63 -17.81 11.96
N ASN A 385 -16.81 -19.10 11.66
CA ASN A 385 -16.23 -20.18 12.46
C ASN A 385 -14.70 -20.10 12.49
N GLU A 386 -14.07 -19.53 11.45
CA GLU A 386 -12.63 -19.33 11.40
C GLU A 386 -12.14 -18.25 12.39
N LEU A 387 -13.04 -17.37 12.84
CA LEU A 387 -12.76 -16.21 13.69
C LEU A 387 -13.50 -16.25 15.03
N GLU A 388 -14.12 -17.37 15.38
CA GLU A 388 -14.96 -17.48 16.59
C GLU A 388 -14.18 -17.17 17.88
N HIS A 389 -12.87 -17.48 17.95
CA HIS A 389 -12.01 -17.10 19.08
C HIS A 389 -11.89 -15.58 19.24
N LEU A 390 -11.82 -14.84 18.13
CA LEU A 390 -11.78 -13.39 18.12
C LEU A 390 -13.16 -12.82 18.46
N LEU A 391 -14.23 -13.32 17.83
CA LEU A 391 -15.61 -12.87 18.09
C LEU A 391 -16.02 -13.08 19.56
N THR A 392 -15.64 -14.22 20.14
CA THR A 392 -15.83 -14.48 21.57
C THR A 392 -15.09 -13.45 22.41
N ALA A 393 -13.82 -13.17 22.12
CA ALA A 393 -13.04 -12.19 22.85
C ALA A 393 -13.63 -10.77 22.74
N LEU A 394 -14.10 -10.37 21.55
CA LEU A 394 -14.81 -9.09 21.37
C LEU A 394 -16.03 -8.97 22.28
N GLY A 395 -16.78 -10.07 22.46
CA GLY A 395 -17.95 -10.15 23.33
C GLY A 395 -17.66 -10.09 24.84
N THR A 396 -16.40 -10.15 25.26
CA THR A 396 -16.00 -10.14 26.69
C THR A 396 -15.69 -8.75 27.25
N GLY A 397 -16.14 -7.68 26.57
CA GLY A 397 -15.88 -6.31 26.98
C GLY A 397 -14.62 -5.74 26.33
N CYS A 398 -14.42 -5.99 25.03
CA CYS A 398 -13.30 -5.42 24.27
C CYS A 398 -13.36 -3.88 24.29
N PRO A 399 -12.26 -3.19 24.66
CA PRO A 399 -12.23 -1.74 24.62
C PRO A 399 -12.23 -1.23 23.18
N PRO A 400 -12.69 0.02 22.92
CA PRO A 400 -12.37 0.70 21.67
C PRO A 400 -10.85 0.71 21.49
N HIS A 401 -10.37 0.33 20.31
CA HIS A 401 -8.94 0.21 20.05
C HIS A 401 -8.64 0.47 18.57
N GLY A 402 -7.39 0.78 18.30
CA GLY A 402 -6.89 1.03 16.95
C GLY A 402 -5.40 0.87 16.90
N GLY A 403 -4.87 0.75 15.69
CA GLY A 403 -3.44 0.63 15.52
C GLY A 403 -2.97 0.84 14.10
N ILE A 404 -1.69 0.58 13.89
CA ILE A 404 -0.98 0.82 12.65
C ILE A 404 0.23 -0.10 12.56
N ALA A 405 0.56 -0.53 11.34
CA ALA A 405 1.78 -1.25 11.06
C ALA A 405 2.65 -0.42 10.11
N LEU A 406 3.92 -0.17 10.48
CA LEU A 406 4.90 0.43 9.59
C LEU A 406 5.71 -0.65 8.88
N GLY A 407 5.72 -0.63 7.55
CA GLY A 407 6.56 -1.49 6.73
C GLY A 407 8.02 -1.05 6.80
N LEU A 408 8.79 -1.59 7.75
CA LEU A 408 10.16 -1.14 8.04
C LEU A 408 11.07 -1.27 6.83
N ASP A 409 11.00 -2.38 6.09
CA ASP A 409 11.87 -2.60 4.93
C ASP A 409 11.67 -1.54 3.85
N ARG A 410 10.42 -1.10 3.64
CA ARG A 410 10.11 -0.05 2.67
C ARG A 410 10.52 1.33 3.20
N LEU A 411 10.23 1.64 4.47
CA LEU A 411 10.66 2.87 5.11
C LEU A 411 12.19 3.04 5.02
N PHE A 412 12.95 2.01 5.38
CA PHE A 412 14.41 2.03 5.31
C PHE A 412 14.93 2.12 3.88
N SER A 413 14.29 1.44 2.91
CA SER A 413 14.69 1.53 1.51
C SER A 413 14.58 2.96 0.99
N ILE A 414 13.52 3.69 1.35
CA ILE A 414 13.33 5.08 0.94
C ILE A 414 14.33 6.00 1.67
N ILE A 415 14.48 5.85 2.99
CA ILE A 415 15.43 6.63 3.81
C ILE A 415 16.88 6.47 3.32
N CYS A 416 17.26 5.27 2.91
CA CYS A 416 18.61 4.97 2.43
C CYS A 416 18.79 5.22 0.93
N GLY A 417 17.74 5.62 0.21
CA GLY A 417 17.76 5.83 -1.24
C GLY A 417 18.12 4.56 -2.03
N THR A 418 17.75 3.38 -1.53
CA THR A 418 18.06 2.12 -2.20
C THR A 418 17.01 1.78 -3.26
N PRO A 419 17.43 1.20 -4.40
CA PRO A 419 16.52 0.88 -5.51
C PRO A 419 15.54 -0.27 -5.20
N SER A 420 15.85 -1.08 -4.18
CA SER A 420 15.00 -2.20 -3.76
C SER A 420 15.10 -2.40 -2.24
N ILE A 421 14.02 -2.92 -1.64
CA ILE A 421 14.00 -3.33 -0.24
C ILE A 421 15.02 -4.45 0.07
N ARG A 422 15.48 -5.19 -0.95
CA ARG A 422 16.52 -6.22 -0.80
C ARG A 422 17.84 -5.65 -0.27
N ASP A 423 18.15 -4.39 -0.58
CA ASP A 423 19.38 -3.76 -0.11
C ASP A 423 19.35 -3.44 1.40
N VAL A 424 18.16 -3.40 2.02
CA VAL A 424 17.98 -3.17 3.47
C VAL A 424 17.64 -4.44 4.26
N ILE A 425 17.64 -5.61 3.59
CA ILE A 425 17.43 -6.94 4.18
C ILE A 425 18.76 -7.70 4.11
N ALA A 426 19.18 -8.32 5.22
CA ALA A 426 20.52 -8.93 5.29
C ALA A 426 20.68 -10.07 4.27
N PHE A 427 19.71 -10.97 4.20
CA PHE A 427 19.69 -12.12 3.29
C PHE A 427 18.33 -12.17 2.56
N PRO A 428 18.13 -11.34 1.53
CA PRO A 428 16.86 -11.26 0.81
C PRO A 428 16.71 -12.42 -0.17
N LYS A 429 15.46 -12.66 -0.59
CA LYS A 429 15.13 -13.56 -1.70
C LYS A 429 15.20 -12.82 -3.04
N SER A 430 15.52 -13.54 -4.11
CA SER A 430 15.52 -13.04 -5.49
C SER A 430 14.11 -12.73 -6.00
N SER A 431 13.99 -12.27 -7.25
CA SER A 431 12.71 -12.05 -7.94
C SER A 431 11.81 -13.29 -7.97
N ASP A 432 12.40 -14.47 -7.92
CA ASP A 432 11.70 -15.74 -8.03
C ASP A 432 11.41 -16.34 -6.64
N GLY A 433 11.59 -15.56 -5.56
CA GLY A 433 11.40 -16.01 -4.18
C GLY A 433 12.48 -16.93 -3.65
N LYS A 434 13.58 -17.12 -4.39
CA LYS A 434 14.65 -18.06 -4.04
C LYS A 434 15.78 -17.38 -3.27
N ASP A 435 16.40 -18.12 -2.37
CA ASP A 435 17.69 -17.75 -1.79
C ASP A 435 18.80 -18.23 -2.72
N LEU A 436 19.52 -17.30 -3.35
CA LEU A 436 20.60 -17.62 -4.28
C LEU A 436 21.90 -18.05 -3.57
N MET A 437 22.06 -17.70 -2.30
CA MET A 437 23.25 -18.04 -1.51
C MET A 437 23.16 -19.46 -0.97
N CYS A 438 22.00 -19.83 -0.43
CA CYS A 438 21.77 -21.15 0.18
C CYS A 438 21.05 -22.14 -0.75
N HIS A 439 20.68 -21.71 -1.97
CA HIS A 439 19.90 -22.48 -2.92
C HIS A 439 18.56 -22.99 -2.36
N ALA A 440 17.85 -22.14 -1.61
CA ALA A 440 16.53 -22.44 -1.07
C ALA A 440 15.41 -21.88 -1.96
N PRO A 441 14.22 -22.52 -2.03
CA PRO A 441 13.82 -23.75 -1.34
C PRO A 441 14.48 -25.02 -1.91
N THR A 442 14.58 -26.07 -1.10
CA THR A 442 15.16 -27.38 -1.47
C THR A 442 14.12 -28.50 -1.35
N PRO A 443 14.29 -29.62 -2.08
CA PRO A 443 13.43 -30.79 -1.87
C PRO A 443 13.61 -31.37 -0.46
N VAL A 444 12.55 -32.02 0.03
CA VAL A 444 12.48 -32.70 1.33
C VAL A 444 12.57 -34.21 1.11
N SER A 445 13.18 -34.96 2.03
CA SER A 445 13.31 -36.42 1.88
C SER A 445 11.96 -37.13 2.00
N LYS A 446 11.84 -38.34 1.43
CA LYS A 446 10.61 -39.15 1.55
C LYS A 446 10.26 -39.47 2.99
N ASP A 447 11.26 -39.74 3.84
CA ASP A 447 11.05 -40.02 5.26
C ASP A 447 10.48 -38.81 6.00
N GLN A 448 10.96 -37.60 5.68
CA GLN A 448 10.41 -36.36 6.23
C GLN A 448 8.98 -36.12 5.75
N LEU A 449 8.69 -36.35 4.46
CA LEU A 449 7.31 -36.25 3.93
C LEU A 449 6.36 -37.24 4.63
N HIS A 450 6.81 -38.47 4.89
CA HIS A 450 6.06 -39.48 5.62
C HIS A 450 5.78 -39.06 7.08
N GLN A 451 6.75 -38.44 7.76
CA GLN A 451 6.58 -37.92 9.13
C GLN A 451 5.46 -36.89 9.22
N TYR A 452 5.25 -36.10 8.17
CA TYR A 452 4.20 -35.08 8.11
C TYR A 452 2.92 -35.55 7.40
N HIS A 453 2.86 -36.82 6.98
CA HIS A 453 1.72 -37.38 6.26
C HIS A 453 1.41 -36.67 4.94
N ILE A 454 2.45 -36.24 4.20
CA ILE A 454 2.33 -35.49 2.95
C ILE A 454 2.88 -36.31 1.79
N GLN A 455 2.28 -36.14 0.61
CA GLN A 455 2.77 -36.67 -0.64
C GLN A 455 2.85 -35.54 -1.66
N VAL A 456 3.98 -35.43 -2.36
CA VAL A 456 4.12 -34.51 -3.50
C VAL A 456 3.39 -35.13 -4.68
N THR A 457 2.48 -34.37 -5.28
CA THR A 457 1.80 -34.78 -6.51
C THR A 457 2.81 -34.90 -7.64
N PRO A 458 2.74 -35.94 -8.50
CA PRO A 458 3.59 -36.02 -9.68
C PRO A 458 3.35 -34.79 -10.57
N ASP A 459 4.42 -34.24 -11.14
CA ASP A 459 4.28 -33.22 -12.18
C ASP A 459 3.55 -33.86 -13.37
N HIS A 460 2.33 -33.41 -13.65
CA HIS A 460 1.67 -33.69 -14.91
C HIS A 460 2.27 -32.73 -15.94
N SER A 461 3.33 -33.17 -16.61
CA SER A 461 3.92 -32.49 -17.77
C SER A 461 2.94 -32.37 -18.92
#